data_AF-U7R5R5-F1
#
_entry.id   AF-U7R5R5-F1
#
_cell.length_a   1.000
_cell.length_b   1.000
_cell.length_c   1.000
_cell.angle_alpha   90.00
_cell.angle_beta   90.00
_cell.angle_gamma   90.00
#
_symmetry.space_group_name_H-M   'P 1'
#
loop_
_entity.id
_entity.type
_entity.pdbx_description
1 polymer ?
#
loop_
_entity_poly.entity_id
_entity_poly.type
_entity_poly.pdbx_seq_one_letter_code
_entity_poly.pdbx_strand_id
1 'polypeptide(L)' 'MGGQHEYLKVIALRINKFNRIFWIFQDDRNPPHTNVAKYFKGEKVKYSKAIEISGDNRGGREKILTAFPDPGILSLS' A
#
# COMPACT_ATOMS: atom_id res chain seq x y z
N MET A 1 0.26 -13.04 -19.05
CA MET A 1 1.60 -12.85 -18.45
C MET A 1 1.40 -12.28 -17.06
N GLY A 2 1.50 -13.10 -16.01
CA GLY A 2 1.18 -12.71 -14.64
C GLY A 2 1.88 -13.66 -13.68
N GLY A 3 3.17 -13.42 -13.48
CA GLY A 3 4.01 -14.28 -12.68
C GLY A 3 5.44 -13.78 -12.75
N GLN A 4 6.06 -13.71 -11.57
CA GLN A 4 7.50 -13.53 -11.32
C GLN A 4 8.06 -12.13 -11.04
N HIS A 5 7.31 -11.02 -11.12
CA HIS A 5 7.91 -9.68 -10.85
C HIS A 5 7.08 -8.70 -10.00
N GLU A 6 6.00 -9.12 -9.35
CA GLU A 6 5.15 -8.18 -8.57
C GLU A 6 5.82 -7.61 -7.31
N TYR A 7 6.83 -8.28 -6.77
CA TYR A 7 7.65 -7.73 -5.68
C TYR A 7 8.55 -6.58 -6.15
N LEU A 8 8.73 -6.37 -7.46
CA LEU A 8 9.46 -5.23 -8.02
C LEU A 8 8.56 -3.98 -8.15
N LYS A 9 7.26 -4.08 -7.88
CA LYS A 9 6.27 -2.99 -8.02
C LYS A 9 5.63 -2.63 -6.68
N VAL A 10 6.39 -2.73 -5.58
CA VAL A 10 5.93 -2.40 -4.23
C VAL A 10 6.78 -1.30 -3.63
N ILE A 11 6.13 -0.37 -2.93
CA ILE A 11 6.76 0.66 -2.12
C ILE A 11 6.68 0.21 -0.66
N ALA A 12 7.81 0.20 0.05
CA ALA A 12 7.86 -0.05 1.48
C ALA A 12 7.94 1.29 2.24
N LEU A 13 6.91 1.60 3.02
CA LEU A 13 6.90 2.74 3.93
C LEU A 13 7.20 2.25 5.37
N ARG A 14 8.37 2.60 5.89
CA ARG A 14 8.80 2.26 7.25
C ARG A 14 8.64 3.44 8.19
N ILE A 15 7.90 3.25 9.27
CA ILE A 15 7.74 4.25 10.34
C ILE A 15 8.47 3.74 11.58
N ASN A 16 9.72 4.20 11.74
CA ASN A 16 10.65 3.71 12.77
C ASN A 16 10.10 3.89 14.20
N LYS A 17 9.48 5.03 14.52
CA LYS A 17 8.90 5.33 15.85
C LYS A 17 7.94 4.26 16.34
N PHE A 18 7.23 3.59 15.43
CA PHE A 18 6.22 2.58 15.77
C PHE A 18 6.65 1.15 15.42
N ASN A 19 7.89 0.96 14.91
CA ASN A 19 8.37 -0.28 14.33
C ASN A 19 7.34 -0.91 13.35
N ARG A 20 6.76 -0.09 12.47
CA ARG A 20 5.74 -0.53 11.50
C ARG A 20 6.25 -0.39 10.07
N ILE A 21 5.93 -1.37 9.24
CA ILE A 21 6.18 -1.35 7.79
C ILE A 21 4.84 -1.53 7.08
N PHE A 22 4.59 -0.67 6.11
CA PHE A 22 3.47 -0.75 5.17
C PHE A 22 4.02 -1.04 3.78
N TRP A 23 3.45 -2.04 3.12
CA TRP A 23 3.76 -2.42 1.74
C TRP A 23 2.64 -1.95 0.86
N ILE A 24 2.93 -1.10 -0.12
CA ILE A 24 1.94 -0.43 -0.95
C ILE A 24 2.19 -0.80 -2.41
N PHE A 25 1.16 -1.26 -3.12
CA PHE A 25 1.29 -1.75 -4.49
C PHE A 25 -0.04 -1.64 -5.26
N GLN A 26 0.05 -1.73 -6.57
CA GLN A 26 -1.11 -1.83 -7.45
C GLN A 26 -1.38 -3.32 -7.75
N ASP A 27 -2.59 -3.77 -7.44
CA ASP A 27 -3.09 -5.11 -7.70
C ASP A 27 -3.98 -5.10 -8.95
N ASP A 28 -3.51 -5.74 -10.02
CA ASP A 28 -4.28 -5.92 -11.25
C ASP A 28 -5.03 -7.26 -11.29
N ARG A 29 -4.88 -8.13 -10.28
CA ARG A 29 -5.39 -9.50 -10.30
C ARG A 29 -6.64 -9.69 -9.44
N ASN A 30 -6.81 -8.88 -8.40
CA ASN A 30 -7.91 -9.09 -7.46
C ASN A 30 -8.57 -7.77 -7.04
N PRO A 31 -9.71 -7.35 -7.65
CA PRO A 31 -10.40 -8.01 -8.76
C PRO A 31 -9.61 -7.92 -10.08
N PRO A 32 -9.77 -8.88 -11.02
CA PRO A 32 -9.00 -8.90 -12.27
C PRO A 32 -9.17 -7.61 -13.09
N HIS A 33 -8.07 -7.10 -13.65
CA HIS A 33 -8.00 -5.93 -14.53
C HIS A 33 -8.44 -4.59 -13.92
N THR A 34 -8.62 -4.53 -12.61
CA THR A 34 -9.11 -3.31 -11.94
C THR A 34 -8.00 -2.33 -11.55
N ASN A 35 -6.75 -2.79 -11.46
CA ASN A 35 -5.60 -1.95 -11.13
C ASN A 35 -5.82 -1.18 -9.82
N VAL A 36 -6.17 -1.90 -8.77
CA VAL A 36 -6.56 -1.36 -7.46
C VAL A 36 -5.32 -1.16 -6.59
N ALA A 37 -5.13 0.03 -6.05
CA ALA A 37 -4.08 0.26 -5.06
C ALA A 37 -4.45 -0.39 -3.72
N LYS A 38 -3.52 -1.19 -3.18
CA LYS A 38 -3.66 -1.90 -1.92
C LYS A 38 -2.47 -1.66 -1.01
N TYR A 39 -2.68 -1.92 0.28
CA TYR A 39 -1.61 -1.92 1.26
C TYR A 39 -1.65 -3.16 2.17
N PHE A 40 -0.50 -3.56 2.69
CA PHE A 40 -0.37 -4.59 3.70
C PHE A 40 0.54 -4.11 4.84
N LYS A 41 0.13 -4.32 6.09
CA LYS A 41 0.94 -4.01 7.28
C LYS A 41 1.61 -5.27 7.81
N GLY A 42 2.94 -5.30 7.84
CA GLY A 42 3.72 -6.41 8.40
C GLY A 42 5.18 -6.40 7.96
N GLU A 43 5.98 -7.31 8.53
CA GLU A 43 7.43 -7.36 8.27
C GLU A 43 7.80 -7.80 6.85
N LYS A 44 6.95 -8.60 6.21
CA LYS A 44 7.10 -9.08 4.83
C LYS A 44 5.78 -8.90 4.09
N VAL A 45 5.82 -8.47 2.84
CA VAL A 45 4.62 -8.29 2.01
C VAL A 45 3.81 -9.60 1.91
N LYS A 46 2.48 -9.49 2.07
CA LYS A 46 1.53 -10.58 1.83
C LYS A 46 0.35 -10.07 1.00
N TYR A 47 0.45 -10.24 -0.32
CA TYR A 47 -0.56 -9.78 -1.29
C TYR A 47 -1.97 -10.30 -1.00
N SER A 48 -2.10 -11.57 -0.61
CA SER A 48 -3.39 -12.21 -0.29
C SER A 48 -4.09 -11.63 0.95
N LYS A 49 -3.38 -10.87 1.79
CA LYS A 49 -3.92 -10.20 2.98
C LYS A 49 -3.95 -8.68 2.84
N ALA A 50 -3.67 -8.15 1.64
CA ALA A 50 -3.65 -6.72 1.42
C ALA A 50 -5.05 -6.14 1.39
N ILE A 51 -5.17 -4.94 1.92
CA ILE A 51 -6.41 -4.20 2.08
C ILE A 51 -6.45 -3.13 0.98
N GLU A 52 -7.60 -2.98 0.34
CA GLU A 52 -7.85 -1.92 -0.65
C GLU A 52 -7.71 -0.53 0.01
N ILE A 53 -6.93 0.36 -0.61
CA ILE A 53 -6.84 1.76 -0.18
C ILE A 53 -8.13 2.45 -0.58
N SER A 54 -8.84 3.10 0.33
CA SER A 54 -10.07 3.83 -0.01
C SER A 54 -9.83 5.03 -0.94
N GLY A 55 -10.82 5.40 -1.74
CA GLY A 55 -10.79 6.58 -2.60
C GLY A 55 -10.62 6.25 -4.09
N ASP A 56 -10.11 7.21 -4.87
CA ASP A 56 -9.84 7.04 -6.31
C ASP A 56 -8.54 6.23 -6.55
N ASN A 57 -8.64 4.93 -6.31
CA ASN A 57 -7.52 4.00 -6.23
C ASN A 57 -7.42 3.03 -7.42
N ARG A 58 -8.35 3.09 -8.40
CA ARG A 58 -8.44 2.14 -9.51
C ARG A 58 -7.82 2.67 -10.81
N GLY A 59 -7.54 1.77 -11.74
CA GLY A 59 -6.99 2.10 -13.06
C GLY A 59 -5.49 2.42 -13.06
N GLY A 60 -4.85 2.37 -14.23
CA GLY A 60 -3.39 2.49 -14.39
C GLY A 60 -2.83 3.92 -14.49
N ARG A 61 -3.63 4.96 -14.20
CA ARG A 61 -3.15 6.35 -14.16
C ARG A 61 -2.28 6.61 -12.93
N GLU A 62 -1.44 7.65 -12.99
CA GLU A 62 -0.66 8.14 -11.86
C GLU A 62 -1.52 8.27 -10.60
N LYS A 63 -0.97 7.82 -9.46
CA LYS A 63 -1.62 7.86 -8.15
C LYS A 63 -0.73 8.59 -7.17
N ILE A 64 -1.33 9.53 -6.44
CA ILE A 64 -0.65 10.27 -5.38
C ILE A 64 -1.09 9.65 -4.05
N LEU A 65 -0.11 9.12 -3.30
CA LEU A 65 -0.33 8.70 -1.92
C LEU A 65 -0.01 9.88 -1.00
N THR A 66 -1.03 10.36 -0.29
CA THR A 66 -0.85 11.39 0.74
C THR A 66 -1.00 10.77 2.12
N ALA A 67 0.03 10.92 2.95
CA ALA A 67 0.02 10.47 4.34
C ALA A 67 0.09 11.69 5.26
N PHE A 68 -0.86 11.80 6.18
CA PHE A 68 -0.88 12.83 7.20
C PHE A 68 -0.49 12.21 8.55
N PRO A 69 0.35 12.86 9.37
CA PRO A 69 0.49 12.48 10.75
C PRO A 69 -0.87 12.63 11.43
N ASP A 70 -1.25 11.65 12.24
CA ASP A 70 -2.43 11.77 13.09
C ASP A 70 -2.26 13.01 13.98
N PRO A 71 -3.21 13.98 13.95
CA PRO A 71 -3.12 15.17 14.79
C PRO A 71 -2.96 14.84 16.28
N GLY A 72 -3.49 13.70 16.74
CA GLY A 72 -3.36 13.24 18.12
C GLY A 72 -1.97 12.72 18.50
N ILE A 73 -1.08 12.49 17.52
CA ILE A 73 0.32 12.10 17.76
C ILE A 73 1.22 13.33 17.94
N LEU A 74 0.79 14.50 17.47
CA LEU A 74 1.53 15.76 17.56
C LEU A 74 1.26 16.56 18.84
N SER A 75 0.30 16.14 19.67
CA SER A 75 -0.06 16.82 20.94
C SER A 75 0.68 16.30 22.19
N LEU A 76 1.69 15.44 22.02
CA LEU A 76 2.50 14.88 23.12
C LEU A 76 3.96 15.36 23.12
N SER A 77 4.22 16.60 22.69
CA SER A 77 5.51 17.28 22.86
C SER A 77 5.40 18.43 23.85
#